data_AF-A0AAW2T277-F1
#
_entry.id   AF-A0AAW2T277-F1
#
_cell.length_a   1.000
_cell.length_b   1.000
_cell.length_c   1.000
_cell.angle_alpha   90.00
_cell.angle_beta   90.00
_cell.angle_gamma   90.00
#
_symmetry.space_group_name_H-M   'P 1'
#
loop_
_entity.id
_entity.type
_entity.pdbx_description
1 polymer ?
#
loop_
_entity_poly.entity_id
_entity_poly.type
_entity_poly.pdbx_seq_one_letter_code
_entity_poly.pdbx_strand_id
1 'polypeptide(L)'
;KLWPSTRIILITPPPIDEAARLLDPYIDNLSGLPERTNESAGRYAKQCLAAAAECGVPAIDLWTKMQQSPGWQKAYLRYLLPCIHGTRTYDLCLYKVRT
;
A
#
# COMPACT_ATOMS: atom_id res chain seq x y z
N LYS A 1 -11.71 -8.29 25.58
CA LYS A 1 -10.58 -8.08 24.63
C LYS A 1 -9.48 -9.08 24.97
N LEU A 2 -8.98 -9.85 24.00
CA LEU A 2 -7.95 -10.90 24.22
C LEU A 2 -6.56 -10.33 24.55
N TRP A 3 -6.32 -9.04 24.30
CA TRP A 3 -5.04 -8.37 24.54
C TRP A 3 -5.27 -6.98 25.16
N PRO A 4 -5.25 -6.85 26.50
CA PRO A 4 -5.69 -5.63 27.19
C PRO A 4 -4.75 -4.42 27.01
N SER A 5 -3.47 -4.65 26.70
CA SER A 5 -2.46 -3.59 26.52
C SER A 5 -2.10 -3.30 25.07
N THR A 6 -2.68 -4.02 24.10
CA THR A 6 -2.33 -3.84 22.67
C THR A 6 -2.80 -2.49 22.15
N ARG A 7 -1.88 -1.78 21.49
CA ARG A 7 -2.20 -0.59 20.70
C ARG A 7 -2.46 -1.03 19.26
N ILE A 8 -3.59 -0.61 18.71
CA ILE A 8 -4.00 -0.88 17.34
C ILE A 8 -3.86 0.43 16.56
N ILE A 9 -3.22 0.37 15.40
CA ILE A 9 -3.14 1.47 14.44
C ILE A 9 -3.49 0.88 13.08
N LEU A 10 -4.40 1.51 12.34
CA LEU A 10 -4.68 1.12 10.96
C LEU A 10 -3.76 1.86 10.00
N ILE A 11 -3.32 1.18 8.96
CA ILE A 11 -2.40 1.70 7.96
C ILE A 11 -3.09 1.52 6.61
N THR A 12 -3.36 2.60 5.88
CA THR A 12 -3.99 2.51 4.55
C THR A 12 -3.01 1.89 3.54
N PRO A 13 -3.49 1.20 2.48
CA PRO A 13 -2.61 0.73 1.42
C PRO A 13 -1.87 1.91 0.77
N PRO A 14 -0.64 1.71 0.27
CA PRO A 14 0.05 2.73 -0.53
C PRO A 14 -0.69 2.97 -1.86
N PRO A 15 -0.43 4.09 -2.56
CA PRO A 15 -0.91 4.27 -3.92
C PRO A 15 -0.22 3.26 -4.87
N ILE A 16 -0.87 2.95 -5.99
CA ILE A 16 -0.38 1.98 -6.98
C ILE A 16 0.13 2.72 -8.22
N ASP A 17 1.36 2.41 -8.65
CA ASP A 17 1.83 2.76 -9.99
C ASP A 17 1.32 1.71 -10.98
N GLU A 18 0.20 2.03 -11.64
CA GLU A 18 -0.44 1.15 -12.61
C GLU A 18 0.42 0.89 -13.85
N ALA A 19 1.23 1.87 -14.27
CA ALA A 19 2.12 1.71 -15.42
C ALA A 19 3.25 0.72 -15.10
N ALA A 20 3.84 0.83 -13.91
CA ALA A 20 4.81 -0.17 -13.44
C ALA A 20 4.16 -1.55 -13.29
N ARG A 21 2.89 -1.60 -12.86
CA ARG A 21 2.19 -2.87 -12.66
C ARG A 21 1.84 -3.59 -13.96
N LEU A 22 1.57 -2.85 -15.04
CA LEU A 22 1.44 -3.43 -16.37
C LEU A 22 2.74 -4.06 -16.88
N LEU A 23 3.89 -3.50 -16.51
CA LEU A 23 5.21 -3.99 -16.93
C LEU A 23 5.67 -5.21 -16.12
N ASP A 24 5.26 -5.30 -14.86
CA ASP A 24 5.59 -6.40 -13.96
C ASP A 24 4.34 -6.81 -13.16
N PRO A 25 3.41 -7.53 -13.80
CA PRO A 25 2.16 -7.91 -13.18
C PRO A 25 2.40 -9.04 -12.16
N TYR A 26 1.66 -9.02 -11.06
CA TYR A 26 1.80 -10.02 -10.00
C TYR A 26 1.39 -11.45 -10.45
N ILE A 27 0.53 -11.53 -11.47
CA ILE A 27 0.05 -12.77 -12.10
C ILE A 27 0.04 -12.57 -13.63
N ASP A 28 -0.02 -13.67 -14.39
CA ASP A 28 -0.15 -13.61 -15.84
C ASP A 28 -1.32 -12.68 -16.26
N ASN A 29 -0.97 -11.60 -16.97
CA ASN A 29 -1.92 -10.57 -17.35
C ASN A 29 -2.37 -10.73 -18.80
N LEU A 30 -3.36 -11.60 -19.02
CA LEU A 30 -3.98 -11.78 -20.34
C LEU A 30 -4.87 -10.62 -20.77
N SER A 31 -5.28 -9.77 -19.81
CA SER A 31 -6.23 -8.67 -20.06
C SER A 31 -5.57 -7.40 -20.59
N GLY A 32 -4.26 -7.24 -20.40
CA GLY A 32 -3.54 -6.00 -20.70
C GLY A 32 -3.94 -4.82 -19.80
N LEU A 33 -4.73 -5.05 -18.76
CA LEU A 33 -5.15 -4.06 -17.76
C LEU A 33 -4.40 -4.29 -16.44
N PRO A 34 -4.12 -3.25 -15.65
CA PRO A 34 -3.47 -3.43 -14.35
C PRO A 34 -4.41 -4.22 -13.42
N GLU A 35 -3.91 -5.32 -12.85
CA GLU A 35 -4.67 -6.19 -11.95
C GLU A 35 -4.97 -5.54 -10.58
N ARG A 36 -4.27 -4.44 -10.28
CA ARG A 36 -4.55 -3.54 -9.15
C ARG A 36 -4.54 -2.10 -9.63
N THR A 37 -5.58 -1.34 -9.29
CA THR A 37 -5.68 0.08 -9.62
C THR A 37 -5.45 0.97 -8.41
N ASN A 38 -4.91 2.17 -8.65
CA ASN A 38 -4.75 3.20 -7.63
C ASN A 38 -6.11 3.67 -7.10
N GLU A 39 -7.13 3.69 -7.95
CA GLU A 39 -8.52 3.98 -7.54
C GLU A 39 -9.03 2.95 -6.52
N SER A 40 -8.82 1.65 -6.78
CA SER A 40 -9.23 0.59 -5.85
C SER A 40 -8.47 0.69 -4.53
N ALA A 41 -7.18 1.01 -4.56
CA ALA A 41 -6.39 1.28 -3.37
C ALA A 41 -6.95 2.48 -2.58
N GLY A 42 -7.35 3.56 -3.26
CA GLY A 42 -7.98 4.73 -2.64
C GLY A 42 -9.33 4.42 -2.00
N ARG A 43 -10.16 3.59 -2.65
CA ARG A 43 -11.42 3.10 -2.07
C ARG A 43 -11.16 2.30 -0.80
N TYR A 44 -10.18 1.41 -0.81
CA TYR A 44 -9.80 0.64 0.37
C TYR A 44 -9.25 1.55 1.49
N ALA A 45 -8.38 2.51 1.16
CA ALA A 45 -7.87 3.50 2.10
C ALA A 45 -8.99 4.26 2.81
N LYS A 46 -10.01 4.70 2.07
CA LYS A 46 -11.20 5.35 2.63
C LYS A 46 -11.93 4.44 3.64
N GLN A 47 -12.07 3.15 3.33
CA GLN A 47 -12.70 2.19 4.26
C GLN A 47 -11.86 1.96 5.51
N CYS A 48 -10.53 1.87 5.40
CA CYS A 48 -9.64 1.79 6.54
C CYS A 48 -9.79 3.00 7.48
N LEU A 49 -9.84 4.21 6.91
CA LEU A 49 -10.00 5.44 7.71
C LEU A 49 -11.37 5.49 8.40
N ALA A 50 -12.43 5.08 7.70
CA ALA A 50 -13.77 4.99 8.29
C ALA A 50 -13.81 3.99 9.45
N ALA A 51 -13.25 2.80 9.27
CA ALA A 51 -13.16 1.77 10.31
C ALA A 51 -12.33 2.23 11.51
N ALA A 52 -11.22 2.95 11.28
CA ALA A 52 -10.40 3.51 12.34
C ALA A 52 -11.20 4.53 13.18
N ALA A 53 -11.94 5.41 12.51
CA ALA A 53 -12.78 6.41 13.16
C ALA A 53 -13.90 5.76 13.97
N GLU A 54 -14.60 4.77 13.42
CA GLU A 54 -15.64 4.00 14.11
C GLU A 54 -15.10 3.29 15.36
N CYS A 55 -13.91 2.69 15.26
CA CYS A 55 -13.27 1.97 16.35
C CYS A 55 -12.55 2.89 17.36
N GLY A 56 -12.46 4.20 17.10
CA GLY A 56 -11.69 5.15 17.91
C GLY A 56 -10.20 4.83 17.98
N VAL A 57 -9.63 4.24 16.91
CA VAL A 57 -8.20 3.91 16.83
C VAL A 57 -7.48 4.85 15.85
N PRO A 58 -6.18 5.12 16.05
CA PRO A 58 -5.40 5.92 15.10
C PRO A 58 -5.29 5.26 13.73
N ALA A 59 -5.13 6.08 12.68
CA ALA A 59 -4.80 5.61 11.35
C ALA A 59 -3.69 6.45 10.68
N ILE A 60 -2.91 5.80 9.83
CA ILE A 60 -1.91 6.42 8.96
C ILE A 60 -2.40 6.32 7.52
N ASP A 61 -2.66 7.48 6.90
CA ASP A 61 -3.10 7.56 5.51
C ASP A 61 -1.89 7.65 4.55
N LEU A 62 -1.29 6.49 4.25
CA LEU A 62 -0.19 6.39 3.27
C LEU A 62 -0.66 6.69 1.85
N TRP A 63 -1.86 6.24 1.47
CA TRP A 63 -2.41 6.46 0.13
C TRP A 63 -2.36 7.94 -0.24
N THR A 64 -2.91 8.82 0.62
CA THR A 64 -2.88 10.26 0.38
C THR A 64 -1.48 10.83 0.56
N LYS A 65 -0.78 10.45 1.64
CA LYS A 65 0.50 11.09 2.02
C LYS A 65 1.59 10.89 0.97
N MET A 66 1.70 9.69 0.41
CA MET A 66 2.72 9.39 -0.60
C MET A 66 2.47 10.19 -1.88
N GLN A 67 1.21 10.33 -2.29
CA GLN A 67 0.83 11.05 -3.53
C GLN A 67 1.09 12.56 -3.47
N GLN A 68 1.28 13.14 -2.28
CA GLN A 68 1.68 14.54 -2.10
C GLN A 68 3.13 14.80 -2.53
N SER A 69 3.94 13.77 -2.70
CA SER A 69 5.32 13.92 -3.18
C SER A 69 5.38 13.94 -4.70
N PRO A 70 6.07 14.92 -5.33
CA PRO A 70 6.28 14.90 -6.77
C PRO A 70 6.96 13.60 -7.22
N GLY A 71 6.42 12.95 -8.25
CA GLY A 71 6.97 11.70 -8.78
C GLY A 71 6.88 10.50 -7.84
N TRP A 72 5.92 10.50 -6.90
CA TRP A 72 5.70 9.45 -5.90
C TRP A 72 5.70 8.03 -6.48
N GLN A 73 5.24 7.86 -7.73
CA GLN A 73 5.20 6.58 -8.44
C GLN A 73 6.57 5.91 -8.47
N LYS A 74 7.62 6.70 -8.69
CA LYS A 74 9.01 6.22 -8.82
C LYS A 74 9.84 6.43 -7.55
N ALA A 75 9.41 7.34 -6.67
CA ALA A 75 10.15 7.70 -5.46
C ALA A 75 10.04 6.63 -4.36
N TYR A 76 8.87 5.99 -4.22
CA TYR A 76 8.60 5.10 -3.08
C TYR A 76 8.32 3.65 -3.47
N LEU A 77 7.92 3.38 -4.71
CA LEU A 77 7.42 2.07 -5.15
C LEU A 77 8.46 1.25 -5.93
N ARG A 78 9.69 1.76 -6.05
CA ARG A 78 10.77 1.13 -6.84
C ARG A 78 11.26 -0.21 -6.27
N TYR A 79 11.04 -0.47 -4.98
CA TYR A 79 11.46 -1.71 -4.31
C TYR A 79 10.40 -2.82 -4.30
N LEU A 80 9.25 -2.63 -4.98
CA LEU A 80 8.23 -3.68 -5.12
C LEU A 80 8.52 -4.66 -6.27
N LEU A 81 9.57 -4.41 -7.07
CA LEU A 81 9.84 -5.12 -8.33
C LEU A 81 10.92 -6.23 -8.26
N PRO A 82 11.90 -6.30 -7.31
CA PRO A 82 12.89 -7.38 -7.34
C PRO A 82 12.44 -8.58 -6.51
N CYS A 83 11.26 -9.14 -6.80
CA CYS A 83 10.83 -10.45 -6.31
C CYS A 83 10.96 -11.52 -7.43
N ILE A 84 12.03 -11.49 -8.22
CA ILE A 84 12.23 -12.43 -9.35
C ILE A 84 13.43 -13.38 -9.17
N HIS A 85 14.10 -13.39 -8.02
CA HIS A 85 15.17 -14.37 -7.74
C HIS A 85 15.09 -14.96 -6.33
N GLY A 86 14.15 -15.90 -6.14
CA GLY A 86 14.36 -17.10 -5.29
C GLY A 86 14.49 -16.96 -3.77
N THR A 87 14.62 -15.78 -3.17
CA THR A 87 14.64 -15.63 -1.70
C THR A 87 13.30 -15.08 -1.21
N ARG A 88 12.54 -15.96 -0.53
CA ARG A 88 11.34 -15.64 0.23
C ARG A 88 11.67 -14.59 1.30
N THR A 89 11.53 -13.32 0.97
CA THR A 89 11.61 -12.26 1.95
C THR A 89 10.28 -11.53 1.89
N TYR A 90 9.51 -11.75 2.94
CA TYR A 90 8.17 -11.21 3.18
C TYR A 90 8.10 -9.71 2.84
N ASP A 91 6.93 -9.29 2.34
CA ASP A 91 6.46 -7.91 2.15
C ASP A 91 6.59 -7.08 3.44
N LEU A 92 7.81 -6.76 3.87
CA LEU A 92 8.07 -5.64 4.77
C LEU A 92 8.20 -4.41 3.88
N CYS A 93 7.07 -3.80 3.55
CA CYS A 93 7.06 -2.37 3.28
C CYS A 93 7.47 -1.64 4.56
N LEU A 94 8.77 -1.54 4.81
CA LEU A 94 9.33 -0.58 5.76
C LEU A 94 9.18 0.80 5.13
N TYR A 95 7.98 1.39 5.26
CA TYR A 95 7.81 2.81 5.01
C TYR A 95 8.67 3.54 6.02
N LYS A 96 9.77 4.15 5.55
CA LYS A 96 10.62 4.98 6.38
C LYS A 96 9.83 6.24 6.73
N VAL A 97 9.09 6.19 7.83
CA VAL A 97 8.47 7.36 8.44
C VAL A 97 9.61 8.26 8.93
N ARG A 98 9.96 9.28 8.14
CA ARG A 98 10.75 10.39 8.66
C ARG A 98 9.82 11.22 9.53
N THR A 99 9.99 11.08 10.84
CA THR A 99 9.51 12.04 11.85
C THR A 99 10.29 13.34 11.73
#